data_AF-A0A812RLL1-F1
#
_entry.id   AF-A0A812RLL1-F1
#
_cell.length_a   1.000
_cell.length_b   1.000
_cell.length_c   1.000
_cell.angle_alpha   90.00
_cell.angle_beta   90.00
_cell.angle_gamma   90.00
#
_symmetry.space_group_name_H-M   'P 1'
#
loop_
_entity.id
_entity.type
_entity.pdbx_description
1 polymer ?
#
loop_
_entity_poly.entity_id
_entity_poly.type
_entity_poly.pdbx_seq_one_letter_code
_entity_poly.pdbx_strand_id
1 'polypeptide(L)'
;VRHLQLCCLTTGLQRLVPPKPLASDRSYLLLYTRGLEDQAEALLFRTLAHTVPTWRIPPPQHVPRVSEGHAAVGKLLVRLPDGEQIPQEGIPGIIHTYAFVDAVTGLSDEKEVAIEQLSKWVAGLGPALLQASQLVPGGATIAPTFRASAVRDGEHHFTSEDAMAAVGYGVGSAVSWKANMKSYDIE
;
A
#
# COMPACT_ATOMS: atom_id res chain seq x y z
N VAL A 1 -36.36 -10.43 20.46
CA VAL A 1 -35.95 -9.03 20.65
C VAL A 1 -35.21 -8.59 19.39
N ARG A 2 -35.82 -7.72 18.57
CA ARG A 2 -35.18 -7.16 17.38
C ARG A 2 -34.16 -6.13 17.85
N HIS A 3 -32.87 -6.37 17.60
CA HIS A 3 -31.84 -5.36 17.84
C HIS A 3 -31.92 -4.30 16.75
N LEU A 4 -32.51 -3.15 17.10
CA LEU A 4 -32.27 -1.88 16.42
C LEU A 4 -30.82 -1.48 16.74
N GLN A 5 -29.91 -1.73 15.81
CA GLN A 5 -28.58 -1.16 15.87
C GLN A 5 -28.69 0.24 15.26
N LEU A 6 -28.74 1.26 16.13
CA LEU A 6 -28.54 2.65 15.73
C LEU A 6 -27.11 2.78 15.19
N CYS A 7 -26.95 2.66 13.87
CA CYS A 7 -25.75 3.10 13.20
C CYS A 7 -25.71 4.62 13.24
N CYS A 8 -25.00 5.19 14.23
CA CYS A 8 -24.37 6.48 14.03
C CYS A 8 -23.40 6.30 12.85
N LEU A 9 -23.79 6.79 11.67
CA LEU A 9 -22.91 6.94 10.51
C LEU A 9 -21.86 8.00 10.87
N THR A 10 -20.81 7.60 11.56
CA THR A 10 -19.56 8.34 11.54
C THR A 10 -18.93 8.07 10.17
N THR A 11 -19.05 9.04 9.26
CA THR A 11 -18.28 9.14 8.02
C THR A 11 -16.80 9.29 8.36
N GLY A 12 -16.14 8.17 8.63
CA GLY A 12 -14.72 8.10 8.95
C GLY A 12 -14.07 6.95 8.18
N LEU A 13 -12.78 7.12 7.88
CA LEU A 13 -11.98 6.08 7.24
C LEU A 13 -12.04 4.78 8.05
N GLN A 14 -12.27 3.68 7.35
CA GLN A 14 -12.26 2.34 7.94
C GLN A 14 -11.02 1.61 7.46
N ARG A 15 -10.21 1.12 8.39
CA ARG A 15 -9.02 0.35 8.06
C ARG A 15 -9.41 -0.99 7.46
N LEU A 16 -8.86 -1.30 6.29
CA LEU A 16 -8.98 -2.64 5.73
C LEU A 16 -8.08 -3.57 6.53
N VAL A 17 -8.67 -4.46 7.32
CA VAL A 17 -7.93 -5.54 7.98
C VAL A 17 -7.61 -6.57 6.90
N PRO A 18 -6.33 -6.76 6.51
CA PRO A 18 -6.03 -7.78 5.54
C PRO A 18 -6.27 -9.16 6.18
N PRO A 19 -6.81 -10.15 5.45
CA PRO A 19 -7.14 -11.46 6.01
C PRO A 19 -5.98 -12.05 6.82
N LYS A 20 -6.33 -12.59 8.01
CA LYS A 20 -5.52 -13.19 9.09
C LYS A 20 -4.02 -12.83 9.12
N PRO A 21 -3.51 -12.27 10.24
CA PRO A 21 -2.08 -12.06 10.38
C PRO A 21 -1.37 -13.42 10.38
N LEU A 22 -0.61 -13.68 9.33
CA LEU A 22 0.54 -14.55 9.41
C LEU A 22 1.68 -13.64 9.90
N ALA A 23 2.40 -14.09 10.91
CA ALA A 23 3.13 -13.31 11.90
C ALA A 23 4.34 -12.49 11.40
N SER A 24 4.40 -12.10 10.12
CA SER A 24 5.50 -11.28 9.61
C SER A 24 5.09 -9.85 9.30
N ASP A 25 6.03 -8.97 9.61
CA ASP A 25 6.00 -7.54 9.41
C ASP A 25 6.31 -7.12 7.97
N ARG A 26 6.79 -8.03 7.11
CA ARG A 26 7.15 -7.73 5.72
C ARG A 26 5.98 -7.93 4.77
N SER A 27 5.26 -6.85 4.49
CA SER A 27 4.15 -6.84 3.53
C SER A 27 4.56 -6.13 2.24
N TYR A 28 4.24 -6.74 1.09
CA TYR A 28 4.52 -6.21 -0.24
C TYR A 28 3.23 -6.11 -1.06
N LEU A 29 3.04 -4.97 -1.73
CA LEU A 29 2.00 -4.79 -2.74
C LEU A 29 2.63 -4.92 -4.12
N LEU A 30 2.16 -5.89 -4.90
CA LEU A 30 2.61 -6.17 -6.25
C LEU A 30 1.56 -5.73 -7.26
N LEU A 31 1.96 -4.96 -8.25
CA LEU A 31 1.11 -4.54 -9.36
C LEU A 31 1.34 -5.43 -10.58
N TYR A 32 0.28 -5.85 -11.24
CA TYR A 32 0.33 -6.64 -12.48
C TYR A 32 -0.71 -6.14 -13.48
N THR A 33 -0.58 -6.54 -14.75
CA THR A 33 -1.56 -6.21 -15.78
C THR A 33 -2.89 -6.91 -15.49
N ARG A 34 -3.99 -6.15 -15.42
CA ARG A 34 -5.33 -6.70 -15.20
C ARG A 34 -5.68 -7.77 -16.24
N GLY A 35 -6.31 -8.86 -15.82
CA GLY A 35 -6.63 -10.01 -16.68
C GLY A 35 -5.57 -11.11 -16.66
N LEU A 36 -4.44 -10.90 -15.96
CA LEU A 36 -3.38 -11.89 -15.77
C LEU A 36 -3.23 -12.32 -14.30
N GLU A 37 -4.32 -12.28 -13.55
CA GLU A 37 -4.38 -12.60 -12.11
C GLU A 37 -3.69 -13.95 -11.81
N ASP A 38 -4.16 -15.02 -12.44
CA ASP A 38 -3.67 -16.40 -12.19
C ASP A 38 -2.20 -16.55 -12.59
N GLN A 39 -1.78 -15.90 -13.69
CA GLN A 39 -0.40 -15.95 -14.17
C GLN A 39 0.54 -15.19 -13.23
N ALA A 40 0.12 -14.02 -12.72
CA ALA A 40 0.89 -13.24 -11.76
C ALA A 40 1.09 -14.01 -10.46
N GLU A 41 0.04 -14.67 -9.94
CA GLU A 41 0.14 -15.53 -8.75
C GLU A 41 1.08 -16.73 -8.99
N ALA A 42 0.91 -17.44 -10.11
CA ALA A 42 1.75 -18.60 -10.42
C ALA A 42 3.24 -18.23 -10.58
N LEU A 43 3.53 -17.09 -11.23
CA LEU A 43 4.90 -16.61 -11.40
C LEU A 43 5.51 -16.14 -10.09
N LEU A 44 4.74 -15.43 -9.26
CA LEU A 44 5.15 -15.06 -7.90
C LEU A 44 5.57 -16.28 -7.10
N PHE A 45 4.70 -17.30 -7.01
CA PHE A 45 4.98 -18.51 -6.26
C PHE A 45 6.22 -19.23 -6.79
N ARG A 46 6.32 -19.37 -8.12
CA ARG A 46 7.47 -20.02 -8.74
C ARG A 46 8.76 -19.28 -8.43
N THR A 47 8.77 -17.96 -8.54
CA THR A 47 9.95 -17.14 -8.27
C THR A 47 10.36 -17.22 -6.80
N LEU A 48 9.40 -17.07 -5.88
CA LEU A 48 9.68 -17.14 -4.44
C LEU A 48 10.07 -18.55 -3.98
N ALA A 49 9.57 -19.61 -4.60
CA ALA A 49 9.93 -20.99 -4.25
C ALA A 49 11.42 -21.31 -4.42
N HIS A 50 12.16 -20.50 -5.19
CA HIS A 50 13.61 -20.64 -5.34
C HIS A 50 14.39 -20.13 -4.13
N THR A 51 13.83 -19.22 -3.34
CA THR A 51 14.50 -18.58 -2.21
C THR A 51 13.83 -18.89 -0.87
N VAL A 52 12.51 -19.09 -0.88
CA VAL A 52 11.68 -19.35 0.29
C VAL A 52 11.06 -20.75 0.18
N PRO A 53 11.16 -21.61 1.20
CA PRO A 53 10.44 -22.87 1.22
C PRO A 53 8.93 -22.65 0.99
N THR A 54 8.35 -23.38 0.04
CA THR A 54 6.98 -23.13 -0.45
C THR A 54 5.90 -23.15 0.63
N TRP A 55 6.06 -23.97 1.67
CA TRP A 55 5.15 -24.04 2.81
C TRP A 55 5.19 -22.80 3.72
N ARG A 56 6.22 -21.94 3.59
CA ARG A 56 6.33 -20.64 4.28
C ARG A 56 5.78 -19.48 3.46
N ILE A 57 5.46 -19.69 2.18
CA ILE A 57 4.90 -18.66 1.31
C ILE A 57 3.38 -18.66 1.53
N PRO A 58 2.82 -17.63 2.18
CA PRO A 58 1.38 -17.56 2.32
C PRO A 58 0.71 -17.32 0.97
N PRO A 59 -0.55 -17.76 0.80
CA PRO A 59 -1.31 -17.44 -0.41
C PRO A 59 -1.41 -15.92 -0.57
N PRO A 60 -1.08 -15.38 -1.77
CA PRO A 60 -1.24 -13.96 -2.02
C PRO A 60 -2.72 -13.60 -1.93
N GLN A 61 -2.98 -12.36 -1.52
CA GLN A 61 -4.34 -11.88 -1.33
C GLN A 61 -4.66 -10.86 -2.41
N HIS A 62 -5.74 -11.09 -3.15
CA HIS A 62 -6.29 -10.07 -4.03
C HIS A 62 -6.84 -8.94 -3.19
N VAL A 63 -6.35 -7.72 -3.41
CA VAL A 63 -6.94 -6.53 -2.81
C VAL A 63 -8.27 -6.26 -3.52
N PRO A 64 -9.41 -6.18 -2.81
CA PRO A 64 -10.71 -5.97 -3.41
C PRO A 64 -10.71 -4.76 -4.34
N ARG A 65 -11.40 -4.87 -5.47
CA ARG A 65 -11.69 -3.72 -6.33
C ARG A 65 -12.64 -2.81 -5.56
N VAL A 66 -12.15 -1.65 -5.11
CA VAL A 66 -12.98 -0.66 -4.43
C VAL A 66 -13.68 0.28 -5.42
N SER A 67 -13.19 0.33 -6.67
CA SER A 67 -13.87 1.00 -7.79
C SER A 67 -13.86 0.12 -9.04
N GLU A 68 -14.85 0.31 -9.92
CA GLU A 68 -14.84 -0.17 -11.32
C GLU A 68 -13.87 0.64 -12.20
N GLY A 69 -12.84 1.21 -11.59
CA GLY A 69 -11.96 2.16 -12.20
C GLY A 69 -11.28 1.64 -13.48
N HIS A 70 -10.88 2.59 -14.31
CA HIS A 70 -10.35 2.36 -15.65
C HIS A 70 -8.88 1.94 -15.61
N ALA A 71 -8.23 1.92 -14.44
CA ALA A 71 -6.87 1.44 -14.34
C ALA A 71 -6.81 -0.07 -14.68
N ALA A 72 -6.08 -0.41 -15.73
CA ALA A 72 -5.84 -1.78 -16.17
C ALA A 72 -4.80 -2.52 -15.30
N VAL A 73 -4.82 -2.28 -13.98
CA VAL A 73 -3.81 -2.79 -13.04
C VAL A 73 -4.46 -3.58 -11.91
N GLY A 74 -4.04 -4.83 -11.77
CA GLY A 74 -4.38 -5.69 -10.64
C GLY A 74 -3.39 -5.52 -9.48
N LYS A 75 -3.81 -5.94 -8.27
CA LYS A 75 -3.04 -5.82 -7.02
C LYS A 75 -2.98 -7.16 -6.29
N LEU A 76 -1.77 -7.63 -5.97
CA LEU A 76 -1.53 -8.78 -5.09
C LEU A 76 -0.84 -8.27 -3.82
N LEU A 77 -1.38 -8.62 -2.67
CA LEU A 77 -0.71 -8.43 -1.38
C LEU A 77 -0.01 -9.74 -1.00
N VAL A 78 1.29 -9.66 -0.75
CA VAL A 78 2.13 -10.79 -0.34
C VAL A 78 2.77 -10.45 0.98
N ARG A 79 2.81 -11.42 1.89
CA ARG A 79 3.57 -11.31 3.13
C ARG A 79 4.69 -12.33 3.09
N LEU A 80 5.91 -11.91 3.33
CA LEU A 80 7.04 -12.83 3.40
C LEU A 80 7.52 -12.95 4.83
N PRO A 81 8.04 -14.09 5.28
CA PRO A 81 8.64 -14.20 6.61
C PRO A 81 9.81 -13.22 6.81
N ASP A 82 10.12 -12.92 8.07
CA ASP A 82 11.26 -12.07 8.41
C ASP A 82 12.56 -12.66 7.86
N GLY A 83 13.43 -11.79 7.32
CA GLY A 83 14.66 -12.18 6.63
C GLY A 83 14.48 -12.42 5.12
N GLU A 84 13.27 -12.78 4.66
CA GLU A 84 12.99 -13.00 3.24
C GLU A 84 12.61 -11.70 2.52
N GLN A 85 12.94 -11.58 1.23
CA GLN A 85 12.66 -10.39 0.41
C GLN A 85 12.21 -10.78 -0.99
N ILE A 86 11.49 -9.86 -1.66
CA ILE A 86 11.26 -9.96 -3.10
C ILE A 86 12.62 -9.86 -3.81
N PRO A 87 12.92 -10.72 -4.81
CA PRO A 87 14.17 -10.66 -5.54
C PRO A 87 14.41 -9.28 -6.16
N GLN A 88 15.66 -8.80 -6.10
CA GLN A 88 16.04 -7.50 -6.66
C GLN A 88 15.83 -7.43 -8.17
N GLU A 89 15.93 -8.57 -8.86
CA GLU A 89 15.68 -8.69 -10.31
C GLU A 89 14.19 -8.60 -10.67
N GLY A 90 13.31 -8.53 -9.66
CA GLY A 90 11.87 -8.48 -9.81
C GLY A 90 11.24 -9.86 -9.98
N ILE A 91 9.93 -9.85 -10.28
CA ILE A 91 9.14 -11.04 -10.56
C ILE A 91 8.56 -10.89 -11.96
N PRO A 92 8.72 -11.88 -12.86
CA PRO A 92 8.13 -11.80 -14.19
C PRO A 92 6.63 -11.53 -14.15
N GLY A 93 6.17 -10.58 -14.97
CA GLY A 93 4.75 -10.17 -15.01
C GLY A 93 4.31 -9.18 -13.92
N ILE A 94 5.17 -8.88 -12.96
CA ILE A 94 4.94 -7.81 -11.98
C ILE A 94 5.52 -6.50 -12.52
N ILE A 95 4.68 -5.47 -12.57
CA ILE A 95 5.01 -4.12 -13.06
C ILE A 95 5.76 -3.34 -11.97
N HIS A 96 5.24 -3.36 -10.74
CA HIS A 96 5.84 -2.67 -9.60
C HIS A 96 5.70 -3.49 -8.32
N THR A 97 6.69 -3.34 -7.45
CA THR A 97 6.71 -3.89 -6.08
C THR A 97 6.84 -2.74 -5.10
N TYR A 98 5.90 -2.64 -4.17
CA TYR A 98 5.93 -1.66 -3.09
C TYR A 98 6.00 -2.34 -1.73
N ALA A 99 6.65 -1.71 -0.77
CA ALA A 99 6.41 -2.01 0.63
C ALA A 99 4.99 -1.55 0.98
N PHE A 100 4.16 -2.47 1.48
CA PHE A 100 2.79 -2.16 1.86
C PHE A 100 2.75 -1.62 3.30
N VAL A 101 2.26 -0.39 3.46
CA VAL A 101 2.16 0.29 4.76
C VAL A 101 0.78 0.07 5.38
N ASP A 102 -0.27 0.52 4.69
CA ASP A 102 -1.63 0.44 5.19
C ASP A 102 -2.68 0.59 4.07
N ALA A 103 -3.93 0.23 4.37
CA ALA A 103 -5.06 0.47 3.47
C ALA A 103 -6.33 0.83 4.24
N VAL A 104 -7.12 1.74 3.67
CA VAL A 104 -8.38 2.22 4.22
C VAL A 104 -9.46 2.31 3.14
N THR A 105 -10.72 2.31 3.56
CA THR A 105 -11.91 2.58 2.72
C THR A 105 -12.76 3.68 3.34
N GLY A 106 -13.71 4.20 2.56
CA GLY A 106 -14.63 5.24 3.02
C GLY A 106 -14.01 6.64 3.00
N LEU A 107 -13.05 6.88 2.10
CA LEU A 107 -12.60 8.23 1.77
C LEU A 107 -13.76 8.99 1.14
N SER A 108 -13.98 10.23 1.57
CA SER A 108 -14.97 11.12 0.98
C SER A 108 -14.64 11.45 -0.48
N ASP A 109 -15.66 11.64 -1.32
CA ASP A 109 -15.47 12.17 -2.68
C ASP A 109 -15.35 13.70 -2.68
N GLU A 110 -15.87 14.37 -1.65
CA GLU A 110 -15.73 15.81 -1.45
C GLU A 110 -14.29 16.18 -1.12
N LYS A 111 -13.73 17.10 -1.91
CA LYS A 111 -12.29 17.43 -1.94
C LYS A 111 -11.76 17.79 -0.55
N GLU A 112 -12.30 18.80 0.09
CA GLU A 112 -11.75 19.33 1.36
C GLU A 112 -11.75 18.25 2.45
N VAL A 113 -12.83 17.50 2.54
CA VAL A 113 -12.98 16.39 3.50
C VAL A 113 -12.01 15.25 3.16
N ALA A 114 -11.88 14.89 1.89
CA ALA A 114 -10.97 13.83 1.44
C ALA A 114 -9.51 14.17 1.76
N ILE A 115 -9.07 15.39 1.46
CA ILE A 115 -7.71 15.85 1.70
C ILE A 115 -7.39 15.88 3.21
N GLU A 116 -8.33 16.31 4.04
CA GLU A 116 -8.19 16.26 5.50
C GLU A 116 -8.14 14.81 6.02
N GLN A 117 -8.99 13.92 5.51
CA GLN A 117 -9.00 12.50 5.88
C GLN A 117 -7.68 11.81 5.49
N LEU A 118 -7.21 12.00 4.26
CA LEU A 118 -5.95 11.45 3.73
C LEU A 118 -4.76 11.91 4.57
N SER A 119 -4.62 13.22 4.79
CA SER A 119 -3.50 13.79 5.53
C SER A 119 -3.46 13.31 6.98
N LYS A 120 -4.60 13.31 7.67
CA LYS A 120 -4.71 12.81 9.06
C LYS A 120 -4.40 11.32 9.18
N TRP A 121 -4.90 10.51 8.24
CA TRP A 121 -4.63 9.09 8.24
C TRP A 121 -3.13 8.82 8.06
N VAL A 122 -2.51 9.41 7.04
CA VAL A 122 -1.08 9.21 6.76
C VAL A 122 -0.20 9.76 7.89
N ALA A 123 -0.56 10.88 8.51
CA ALA A 123 0.12 11.42 9.68
C ALA A 123 0.19 10.43 10.87
N GLY A 124 -0.80 9.52 10.97
CA GLY A 124 -0.84 8.47 11.98
C GLY A 124 0.03 7.24 11.70
N LEU A 125 0.68 7.14 10.53
CA LEU A 125 1.39 5.94 10.08
C LEU A 125 2.88 5.90 10.43
N GLY A 126 3.40 6.83 11.25
CA GLY A 126 4.84 7.01 11.52
C GLY A 126 5.61 5.70 11.77
N PRO A 127 5.24 4.87 12.76
CA PRO A 127 5.93 3.59 13.00
C PRO A 127 5.90 2.62 11.81
N ALA A 128 4.76 2.54 11.10
CA ALA A 128 4.61 1.66 9.94
C ALA A 128 5.44 2.15 8.74
N LEU A 129 5.54 3.46 8.53
CA LEU A 129 6.42 4.06 7.52
C LEU A 129 7.90 3.76 7.80
N LEU A 130 8.32 3.89 9.06
CA LEU A 130 9.70 3.55 9.46
C LEU A 130 9.99 2.06 9.23
N GLN A 131 9.05 1.18 9.55
CA GLN A 131 9.20 -0.25 9.29
C GLN A 131 9.27 -0.56 7.79
N ALA A 132 8.37 0.01 6.98
CA ALA A 132 8.37 -0.16 5.54
C ALA A 132 9.66 0.35 4.87
N SER A 133 10.24 1.44 5.36
CA SER A 133 11.51 1.97 4.82
C SER A 133 12.70 1.00 4.98
N GLN A 134 12.64 0.06 5.92
CA GLN A 134 13.68 -0.96 6.08
C GLN A 134 13.65 -2.02 4.97
N LEU A 135 12.60 -2.02 4.13
CA LEU A 135 12.48 -2.90 2.97
C LEU A 135 13.09 -2.29 1.70
N VAL A 136 13.55 -1.04 1.75
CA VAL A 136 14.21 -0.38 0.62
C VAL A 136 15.62 -0.97 0.41
N PRO A 137 15.98 -1.37 -0.82
CA PRO A 137 17.33 -1.86 -1.14
C PRO A 137 18.39 -0.80 -0.83
N GLY A 138 19.43 -1.13 -0.06
CA GLY A 138 20.54 -0.21 0.26
C GLY A 138 20.67 0.16 1.74
N GLY A 139 19.70 -0.24 2.59
CA GLY A 139 19.74 0.00 4.04
C GLY A 139 19.20 1.38 4.43
N ALA A 140 18.87 1.53 5.72
CA ALA A 140 18.23 2.74 6.22
C ALA A 140 19.20 3.94 6.21
N THR A 141 18.96 4.90 5.33
CA THR A 141 19.55 6.24 5.46
C THR A 141 19.06 6.86 6.76
N ILE A 142 19.95 7.45 7.56
CA ILE A 142 19.61 8.00 8.90
C ILE A 142 18.58 9.15 8.81
N ALA A 143 18.50 9.82 7.65
CA ALA A 143 17.50 10.83 7.35
C ALA A 143 17.16 10.79 5.85
N PRO A 144 16.28 9.87 5.40
CA PRO A 144 15.98 9.73 3.99
C PRO A 144 15.21 10.97 3.50
N THR A 145 15.44 11.25 2.23
CA THR A 145 14.61 12.16 1.45
C THR A 145 13.49 11.37 0.79
N PHE A 146 12.32 11.99 0.66
CA PHE A 146 11.17 11.32 0.06
C PHE A 146 10.47 12.18 -0.99
N ARG A 147 9.75 11.54 -1.90
CA ARG A 147 8.69 12.20 -2.69
C ARG A 147 7.38 11.48 -2.45
N ALA A 148 6.26 12.21 -2.53
CA ALA A 148 4.95 11.58 -2.58
C ALA A 148 4.50 11.45 -4.03
N SER A 149 3.85 10.33 -4.35
CA SER A 149 3.20 10.09 -5.64
C SER A 149 1.80 9.53 -5.38
N ALA A 150 0.85 9.88 -6.25
CA ALA A 150 -0.53 9.41 -6.13
C ALA A 150 -1.07 8.94 -7.47
N VAL A 151 -1.72 7.78 -7.45
CA VAL A 151 -2.54 7.27 -8.55
C VAL A 151 -3.99 7.27 -8.06
N ARG A 152 -4.82 8.05 -8.75
CA ARG A 152 -6.26 8.13 -8.50
C ARG A 152 -6.99 7.39 -9.61
N ASP A 153 -7.97 6.59 -9.25
CA ASP A 153 -8.79 5.84 -10.21
C ASP A 153 -10.26 5.87 -9.78
N GLY A 154 -11.15 6.16 -10.72
CA GLY A 154 -12.57 6.44 -10.48
C GLY A 154 -12.95 7.92 -10.60
N GLU A 155 -14.19 8.22 -10.26
CA GLU A 155 -14.77 9.58 -10.26
C GLU A 155 -14.70 10.16 -8.85
N HIS A 156 -14.01 11.29 -8.69
CA HIS A 156 -13.83 11.98 -7.41
C HIS A 156 -13.82 13.50 -7.66
N HIS A 157 -14.19 14.32 -6.67
CA HIS A 157 -14.13 15.79 -6.79
C HIS A 157 -12.74 16.38 -6.49
N PHE A 158 -11.70 15.55 -6.44
CA PHE A 158 -10.31 15.95 -6.24
C PHE A 158 -9.37 15.25 -7.24
N THR A 159 -8.22 15.85 -7.47
CA THR A 159 -7.22 15.36 -8.43
C THR A 159 -6.17 14.46 -7.78
N SER A 160 -5.37 13.75 -8.59
CA SER A 160 -4.19 13.04 -8.08
C SER A 160 -3.17 13.98 -7.45
N GLU A 161 -3.06 15.21 -7.95
CA GLU A 161 -2.15 16.23 -7.38
C GLU A 161 -2.60 16.66 -5.98
N ASP A 162 -3.91 16.85 -5.77
CA ASP A 162 -4.47 17.14 -4.46
C ASP A 162 -4.17 16.00 -3.47
N ALA A 163 -4.40 14.75 -3.89
CA ALA A 163 -4.11 13.57 -3.07
C ALA A 163 -2.61 13.43 -2.76
N MET A 164 -1.75 13.65 -3.76
CA MET A 164 -0.29 13.63 -3.61
C MET A 164 0.18 14.66 -2.57
N ALA A 165 -0.36 15.89 -2.63
CA ALA A 165 -0.04 16.92 -1.65
C ALA A 165 -0.48 16.53 -0.23
N ALA A 166 -1.67 15.94 -0.09
CA ALA A 166 -2.19 15.46 1.20
C ALA A 166 -1.32 14.34 1.79
N VAL A 167 -0.93 13.37 0.96
CA VAL A 167 -0.02 12.28 1.36
C VAL A 167 1.33 12.84 1.76
N GLY A 168 1.92 13.74 0.97
CA GLY A 168 3.20 14.36 1.26
C GLY A 168 3.20 15.13 2.58
N TYR A 169 2.15 15.91 2.84
CA TYR A 169 1.97 16.61 4.12
C TYR A 169 1.82 15.62 5.28
N GLY A 170 1.04 14.55 5.10
CA GLY A 170 0.87 13.50 6.10
C GLY A 170 2.19 12.81 6.45
N VAL A 171 2.99 12.42 5.45
CA VAL A 171 4.32 11.81 5.67
C VAL A 171 5.24 12.77 6.42
N GLY A 172 5.32 14.04 5.97
CA GLY A 172 6.14 15.05 6.66
C GLY A 172 5.71 15.35 8.09
N SER A 173 4.47 15.04 8.45
CA SER A 173 3.96 15.13 9.83
C SER A 173 4.20 13.85 10.64
N ALA A 174 4.25 12.68 9.97
CA ALA A 174 4.44 11.38 10.60
C ALA A 174 5.90 11.07 10.94
N VAL A 175 6.83 11.53 10.10
CA VAL A 175 8.26 11.21 10.17
C VAL A 175 9.12 12.44 9.85
N SER A 176 10.39 12.43 10.27
CA SER A 176 11.34 13.53 10.08
C SER A 176 11.98 13.60 8.68
N TRP A 177 11.45 12.85 7.71
CA TRP A 177 11.99 12.77 6.36
C TRP A 177 11.79 14.10 5.62
N LYS A 178 12.73 14.43 4.72
CA LYS A 178 12.66 15.69 3.96
C LYS A 178 12.10 15.44 2.56
N ALA A 179 11.09 16.21 2.17
CA ALA A 179 10.55 16.14 0.82
C ALA A 179 11.59 16.64 -0.21
N ASN A 180 11.83 15.86 -1.27
CA ASN A 180 12.68 16.22 -2.40
C ASN A 180 12.15 15.60 -3.70
N MET A 181 11.60 16.44 -4.59
CA MET A 181 11.00 15.98 -5.85
C MET A 181 12.02 15.57 -6.92
N LYS A 182 13.31 15.89 -6.74
CA LYS A 182 14.37 15.66 -7.75
C LYS A 182 15.25 14.46 -7.43
N SER A 183 15.64 14.32 -6.17
CA SER A 183 16.51 13.25 -5.69
C SER A 183 15.96 12.76 -4.36
N TYR A 184 15.40 11.56 -4.36
CA TYR A 184 14.72 10.98 -3.21
C TYR A 184 15.20 9.55 -3.01
N ASP A 185 15.25 9.13 -1.75
CA ASP A 185 15.56 7.76 -1.35
C ASP A 185 14.29 6.89 -1.34
N ILE A 186 13.15 7.52 -1.04
CA ILE A 186 11.85 6.87 -0.88
C ILE A 186 10.80 7.58 -1.75
N GLU A 187 9.99 6.79 -2.44
CA GLU A 187 8.75 7.23 -3.09
C GLU A 187 7.55 6.55 -2.43
#